data_AF-A0A2V8RTU3-F1
#
_entry.id   AF-A0A2V8RTU3-F1
#
_cell.length_a   1.000
_cell.length_b   1.000
_cell.length_c   1.000
_cell.angle_alpha   90.00
_cell.angle_beta   90.00
_cell.angle_gamma   90.00
#
_symmetry.space_group_name_H-M   'P 1'
#
loop_
_entity.id
_entity.type
_entity.pdbx_description
1 polymer ?
#
loop_
_entity_poly.entity_id
_entity_poly.type
_entity_poly.pdbx_seq_one_letter_code
_entity_poly.pdbx_strand_id
1 'polypeptide(L)' 'PIAGRALPETEDLIGLFINTLALRTSLAGNPTGRELLRRVRETALGGYAHQDVPFEQLVKELQPERSLRHNPLFQAMFVL' A
#
# COMPACT_ATOMS: atom_id res chain seq x y z
N PRO A 1 5.57 -3.57 2.08
CA PRO A 1 5.44 -2.88 3.39
C PRO A 1 6.41 -1.71 3.43
N ILE A 2 6.13 -0.67 4.21
CA ILE A 2 7.06 0.45 4.44
C ILE A 2 7.52 0.45 5.89
N ALA A 3 8.72 0.96 6.18
CA ALA A 3 9.28 0.93 7.52
C ALA A 3 8.49 1.77 8.54
N GLY A 4 7.82 2.84 8.10
CA GLY A 4 7.07 3.77 8.95
C GLY A 4 7.92 4.50 9.99
N ARG A 5 9.24 4.58 9.76
CA ARG A 5 10.21 5.33 10.58
C ARG A 5 10.57 6.64 9.87
N ALA A 6 9.60 7.55 9.74
CA ALA A 6 9.81 8.83 9.04
C ALA A 6 10.53 9.89 9.91
N LEU A 7 10.64 9.64 11.22
CA LEU A 7 11.21 10.55 12.20
C LEU A 7 12.54 9.98 12.76
N PRO A 8 13.61 10.78 12.87
CA PRO A 8 14.90 10.31 13.41
C PRO A 8 14.79 9.68 14.79
N GLU A 9 13.89 10.20 15.64
CA GLU A 9 13.66 9.71 17.00
C GLU A 9 13.10 8.29 17.04
N THR A 10 12.53 7.82 15.92
CA THR A 10 11.96 6.48 15.78
C THR A 10 12.94 5.47 15.21
N GLU A 11 14.17 5.85 14.85
CA GLU A 11 15.13 4.94 14.20
C GLU A 11 15.56 3.80 15.14
N ASP A 12 15.92 4.11 16.38
CA ASP A 12 16.46 3.14 17.35
C ASP A 12 15.41 2.50 18.26
N LEU A 13 14.12 2.85 18.09
CA LEU A 13 13.05 2.32 18.92
C LEU A 13 12.69 0.86 18.55
N ILE A 14 12.53 0.03 19.58
CA ILE A 14 11.96 -1.31 19.44
C ILE A 14 10.44 -1.18 19.40
N GLY A 15 9.84 -1.62 18.28
CA GLY A 15 8.40 -1.57 18.08
C GLY A 15 7.99 -1.93 16.64
N LEU A 16 6.68 -2.12 16.43
CA LEU A 16 6.11 -2.36 15.10
C LEU A 16 5.71 -1.02 14.47
N PHE A 17 6.56 -0.50 13.59
CA PHE A 17 6.34 0.75 12.86
C PHE A 17 5.86 0.53 11.42
N ILE A 18 5.84 -0.73 10.97
CA ILE A 18 5.53 -1.06 9.59
C ILE A 18 4.09 -0.66 9.24
N ASN A 19 3.92 0.07 8.15
CA ASN A 19 2.61 0.31 7.56
C ASN A 19 2.47 -0.46 6.23
N THR A 20 1.22 -0.80 5.88
CA THR A 20 0.89 -1.50 4.63
C THR A 20 0.24 -0.54 3.65
N LEU A 21 0.83 -0.41 2.45
CA LEU A 21 0.26 0.38 1.36
C LEU A 21 -0.47 -0.54 0.38
N ALA A 22 -1.78 -0.36 0.25
CA ALA A 22 -2.58 -1.03 -0.78
C ALA A 22 -2.47 -0.26 -2.11
N LEU A 23 -1.86 -0.89 -3.12
CA LEU A 23 -1.65 -0.28 -4.44
C LEU A 23 -2.59 -0.89 -5.47
N ARG A 24 -3.42 -0.05 -6.11
CA ARG A 24 -4.36 -0.47 -7.16
C ARG A 24 -3.96 0.11 -8.52
N THR A 25 -3.39 -0.72 -9.39
CA THR A 25 -3.05 -0.35 -10.77
C THR A 25 -4.07 -0.91 -11.76
N SER A 26 -4.54 -0.07 -12.69
CA SER A 26 -5.52 -0.46 -13.71
C SER A 26 -4.84 -1.12 -14.93
N LEU A 27 -5.30 -2.32 -15.28
CA LEU A 27 -4.95 -3.04 -16.50
C LEU A 27 -5.91 -2.76 -17.67
N ALA A 28 -6.84 -1.82 -17.51
CA ALA A 28 -7.83 -1.53 -18.54
C ALA A 28 -7.19 -1.07 -19.86
N GLY A 29 -7.79 -1.49 -20.98
CA GLY A 29 -7.41 -1.07 -22.33
C GLY A 29 -6.21 -1.82 -22.93
N ASN A 30 -5.83 -2.99 -22.39
CA ASN A 30 -4.73 -3.82 -22.88
C ASN A 30 -3.41 -3.03 -23.07
N PRO A 31 -2.86 -2.42 -22.00
CA PRO A 31 -1.68 -1.58 -22.10
C PRO A 31 -0.44 -2.39 -22.50
N THR A 32 0.46 -1.76 -23.24
CA THR A 32 1.82 -2.27 -23.41
C THR A 32 2.54 -2.35 -22.05
N GLY A 33 3.60 -3.16 -21.98
CA GLY A 33 4.41 -3.26 -20.76
C GLY A 33 4.96 -1.90 -20.28
N ARG A 34 5.35 -1.03 -21.22
CA ARG A 34 5.84 0.33 -20.91
C ARG A 34 4.75 1.21 -20.30
N GLU A 35 3.54 1.18 -20.85
CA GLU A 35 2.41 1.94 -20.30
C GLU A 35 2.01 1.42 -18.93
N LEU A 36 2.02 0.11 -18.73
CA LEU A 36 1.76 -0.49 -17.43
C LEU A 36 2.80 -0.03 -16.39
N LEU A 37 4.10 -0.07 -16.71
CA LEU A 37 5.15 0.42 -15.81
C LEU A 37 4.97 1.90 -15.46
N ARG A 38 4.56 2.75 -16.41
CA ARG A 38 4.23 4.15 -16.14
C ARG A 38 3.07 4.26 -15.13
N ARG A 39 1.99 3.49 -15.33
CA ARG A 39 0.83 3.47 -14.42
C ARG A 39 1.23 2.98 -13.03
N VAL A 40 2.03 1.91 -12.93
CA VAL A 40 2.55 1.39 -11.66
C VAL A 40 3.35 2.47 -10.93
N ARG A 41 4.26 3.16 -11.64
CA ARG A 41 5.05 4.27 -11.06
C ARG A 41 4.15 5.38 -10.50
N GLU A 42 3.14 5.80 -11.25
CA GLU A 42 2.19 6.83 -10.80
C GLU A 42 1.40 6.37 -9.57
N THR A 43 0.87 5.15 -9.58
CA THR A 43 0.17 4.57 -8.43
C THR A 43 1.08 4.48 -7.20
N ALA A 44 2.31 4.00 -7.37
CA ALA A 44 3.26 3.83 -6.28
C ALA A 44 3.67 5.17 -5.67
N LEU A 45 4.03 6.16 -6.50
CA LEU A 45 4.40 7.50 -6.03
C LEU A 45 3.23 8.18 -5.31
N GLY A 46 2.00 8.06 -5.83
CA GLY A 46 0.80 8.55 -5.14
C GLY A 46 0.58 7.87 -3.79
N GLY A 47 0.79 6.55 -3.71
CA GLY A 47 0.73 5.80 -2.45
C GLY A 47 1.78 6.24 -1.44
N TYR A 48 3.04 6.42 -1.87
CA TYR A 48 4.12 6.89 -1.00
C TYR A 48 3.93 8.33 -0.50
N ALA A 49 3.24 9.18 -1.27
CA ALA A 49 2.90 10.54 -0.82
C ALA A 49 1.90 10.56 0.35
N HIS A 50 1.18 9.46 0.60
CA HIS A 50 0.20 9.31 1.68
C HIS A 50 0.55 8.13 2.61
N GLN A 51 1.84 7.82 2.72
CA GLN A 51 2.30 6.60 3.36
C GLN A 51 2.05 6.53 4.87
N ASP A 52 1.75 7.68 5.49
CA ASP A 52 1.50 7.81 6.93
C ASP A 52 0.06 7.45 7.32
N VAL A 53 -0.84 7.25 6.36
CA VAL A 53 -2.22 6.81 6.63
C VAL A 53 -2.21 5.34 7.05
N PRO A 54 -2.68 4.99 8.27
CA PRO A 54 -2.73 3.60 8.70
C PRO A 54 -3.63 2.75 7.80
N PHE A 55 -3.18 1.55 7.46
CA PHE A 55 -3.95 0.60 6.64
C PHE A 55 -5.34 0.31 7.23
N GLU A 56 -5.41 0.16 8.55
CA GLU A 56 -6.64 -0.14 9.29
C GLU A 56 -7.66 1.01 9.18
N GLN A 57 -7.18 2.25 9.13
CA GLN A 57 -8.03 3.41 8.89
C GLN A 57 -8.57 3.39 7.46
N LEU A 58 -7.74 3.04 6.47
CA LEU A 58 -8.20 2.88 5.09
C LEU A 58 -9.30 1.80 4.97
N VAL A 59 -9.13 0.65 5.63
CA VAL A 59 -10.14 -0.42 5.66
C VAL A 59 -11.43 0.07 6.34
N LYS A 60 -11.30 0.82 7.44
CA LYS A 60 -12.45 1.39 8.15
C LYS A 60 -13.26 2.35 7.27
N GLU A 61 -12.60 3.22 6.52
CA GLU A 61 -13.26 4.20 5.65
C GLU A 61 -13.85 3.56 4.39
N LEU A 62 -13.17 2.58 3.79
CA LEU A 62 -13.64 1.91 2.57
C LEU A 62 -14.74 0.86 2.82
N GLN A 63 -14.90 0.39 4.06
CA GLN A 63 -15.90 -0.58 4.48
C GLN A 63 -16.08 -1.78 3.51
N PRO A 64 -15.00 -2.49 3.13
CA PRO A 64 -15.12 -3.66 2.26
C PRO A 64 -15.88 -4.79 2.97
N GLU A 65 -16.43 -5.72 2.18
CA GLU A 65 -17.09 -6.90 2.72
C GLU A 65 -16.14 -7.68 3.64
N ARG A 66 -16.59 -7.93 4.87
CA ARG A 66 -15.78 -8.65 5.86
C ARG A 66 -15.81 -10.14 5.56
N SER A 67 -14.62 -10.73 5.47
CA SER A 67 -14.43 -12.15 5.21
C SER A 67 -13.23 -12.65 6.01
N LEU A 68 -13.36 -13.84 6.60
CA LEU A 68 -12.23 -14.54 7.23
C LEU A 68 -11.37 -15.30 6.22
N ARG A 69 -11.79 -15.35 4.95
CA ARG A 69 -11.11 -16.13 3.91
C ARG A 69 -10.01 -15.36 3.19
N HIS A 70 -10.05 -14.02 3.22
CA HIS A 70 -9.10 -13.18 2.51
C HIS A 70 -8.87 -11.86 3.24
N ASN A 71 -7.73 -11.22 2.96
CA ASN A 71 -7.47 -9.86 3.38
C ASN A 71 -8.45 -8.88 2.70
N PRO A 72 -8.87 -7.79 3.38
CA PRO A 72 -9.95 -6.91 2.95
C PRO A 72 -9.70 -6.17 1.62
N LEU A 73 -8.45 -5.87 1.25
CA LEU A 73 -8.16 -5.00 0.09
C LEU A 73 -7.25 -5.62 -0.97
N PHE A 74 -6.40 -6.59 -0.61
CA PHE A 74 -5.46 -7.21 -1.54
C PHE A 74 -5.17 -8.66 -1.14
N GLN A 75 -4.64 -9.47 -2.06
CA GLN A 75 -4.35 -10.89 -1.81
C GLN A 75 -2.90 -11.28 -2.12
N ALA A 76 -2.11 -10.35 -2.67
CA ALA A 76 -0.69 -10.53 -2.92
C ALA A 76 0.10 -9.41 -2.22
N MET A 77 1.22 -9.77 -1.60
CA MET A 77 2.10 -8.83 -0.90
C MET A 77 3.49 -8.88 -1.51
N PHE A 78 4.08 -7.71 -1.73
CA PHE A 78 5.47 -7.56 -2.16
C PHE A 78 6.29 -7.03 -0.99
N VAL A 79 7.39 -7.71 -0.66
CA VAL A 79 8.33 -7.36 0.39
C VAL A 79 9.74 -7.41 -0.22
N LEU A 80 10.57 -6.42 0.09
CA LEU A 80 11.99 -6.38 -0.25
C LEU A 80 12.82 -6.77 0.97
#